data_AF-A0A813XI45-F1
#
_entry.id   AF-A0A813XI45-F1
#
_cell.length_a   1.000
_cell.length_b   1.000
_cell.length_c   1.000
_cell.angle_alpha   90.00
_cell.angle_beta   90.00
_cell.angle_gamma   90.00
#
_symmetry.space_group_name_H-M   'P 1'
#
loop_
_entity.id
_entity.type
_entity.pdbx_description
1 polymer ?
#
loop_
_entity_poly.entity_id
_entity_poly.type
_entity_poly.pdbx_seq_one_letter_code
_entity_poly.pdbx_strand_id
1 'polypeptide(L)'
;MGEKVAFYFAAMGSYTIALILPAIVGLIVFIYGAASVTSNMPTSEICGSFGQSIDMCPLCDKTCSFWKLTESCAYAQISYVFDNIATVIFAILMSIWARGFVEWWKRGQSELQYKWDSIDFHECNEPIRPDFERQVRSTRLNRRTGAAVIAWTSEFIPKLAYQIIEGKGTSLDGYVNWTLSSFPISDYNKTGTMNQHIPSNLTYCRYRDFRESTGPNYDYTSLYWHVIAARLAFMIIFENVIYLIVYLVQLIIPDVSSQVQEGIDRQRYSDPSHQDSPLETPSAVEKAIQNLKTKRETTEK
;
A
#
# COMPACT_ATOMS: atom_id res chain seq x y z
N MET A 1 10.65 -34.37 15.42
CA MET A 1 10.41 -33.28 14.43
C MET A 1 11.36 -32.15 14.76
N GLY A 2 12.06 -31.57 13.78
CA GLY A 2 13.07 -30.53 14.06
C GLY A 2 12.48 -29.21 14.53
N GLU A 3 13.24 -28.44 15.30
CA GLU A 3 12.88 -27.11 15.82
C GLU A 3 12.41 -26.14 14.73
N LYS A 4 13.03 -26.18 13.54
CA LYS A 4 12.68 -25.34 12.39
C LYS A 4 11.25 -25.58 11.91
N VAL A 5 10.80 -26.85 11.93
CA VAL A 5 9.44 -27.23 11.56
C VAL A 5 8.45 -26.79 12.66
N ALA A 6 8.85 -26.87 13.92
CA ALA A 6 8.03 -26.41 15.05
C ALA A 6 7.81 -24.89 15.02
N PHE A 7 8.85 -24.09 14.77
CA PHE A 7 8.73 -22.63 14.64
C PHE A 7 7.84 -22.23 13.46
N TYR A 8 7.89 -22.95 12.34
CA TYR A 8 6.99 -22.71 11.20
C TYR A 8 5.51 -22.87 11.58
N PHE A 9 5.16 -23.99 12.23
CA PHE A 9 3.77 -24.23 12.65
C PHE A 9 3.34 -23.25 13.74
N ALA A 10 4.23 -22.91 14.68
CA ALA A 10 3.96 -21.90 15.70
C ALA A 10 3.69 -20.52 15.05
N ALA A 11 4.51 -20.10 14.09
CA ALA A 11 4.35 -18.84 13.36
C ALA A 11 3.03 -18.80 12.59
N MET A 12 2.72 -19.87 11.86
CA MET A 12 1.49 -19.97 11.10
C MET A 12 0.24 -19.95 12.00
N GLY A 13 0.27 -20.69 13.12
CA GLY A 13 -0.82 -20.70 14.09
C GLY A 13 -1.07 -19.32 14.70
N SER A 14 0.00 -18.68 15.18
CA SER A 14 -0.03 -17.31 15.70
C SER A 14 -0.53 -16.29 14.67
N TYR A 15 -0.11 -16.40 13.41
CA TYR A 15 -0.59 -15.54 12.33
C TYR A 15 -2.08 -15.72 12.06
N THR A 16 -2.55 -16.97 12.02
CA THR A 16 -3.96 -17.28 11.77
C THR A 16 -4.87 -16.72 12.86
N ILE A 17 -4.45 -16.84 14.14
CA ILE A 17 -5.18 -16.26 15.27
C ILE A 17 -5.17 -14.72 15.18
N ALA A 18 -4.02 -14.11 14.89
CA ALA A 18 -3.90 -12.67 14.78
C ALA A 18 -4.75 -12.08 13.62
N LEU A 19 -5.00 -12.85 12.55
CA LEU A 19 -5.80 -12.44 11.40
C LEU A 19 -7.30 -12.37 11.67
N ILE A 20 -7.81 -13.02 12.72
CA ILE A 20 -9.25 -13.04 13.02
C ILE A 20 -9.80 -11.62 13.17
N LEU A 21 -9.08 -10.74 13.89
CA LEU A 21 -9.50 -9.35 14.09
C LEU A 21 -9.54 -8.54 12.78
N PRO A 22 -8.45 -8.46 11.98
CA PRO A 22 -8.49 -7.85 10.66
C PRO A 22 -9.57 -8.40 9.73
N ALA A 23 -9.83 -9.72 9.75
CA ALA A 23 -10.83 -10.33 8.90
C ALA A 23 -12.25 -9.86 9.25
N ILE A 24 -12.57 -9.78 10.55
CA ILE A 24 -13.86 -9.25 11.01
C ILE A 24 -14.02 -7.79 10.61
N VAL A 25 -13.01 -6.95 10.87
CA VAL A 25 -13.07 -5.52 10.50
C VAL A 25 -13.17 -5.34 8.99
N GLY A 26 -12.39 -6.08 8.21
CA GLY A 26 -12.43 -6.03 6.74
C GLY A 26 -13.79 -6.44 6.19
N LEU A 27 -14.43 -7.46 6.78
CA LEU A 27 -15.77 -7.88 6.41
C LEU A 27 -16.83 -6.81 6.72
N ILE A 28 -16.72 -6.14 7.88
CA ILE A 28 -17.60 -5.00 8.22
C ILE A 28 -17.44 -3.85 7.22
N VAL A 29 -16.19 -3.49 6.87
CA VAL A 29 -15.90 -2.44 5.90
C VAL A 29 -16.44 -2.79 4.50
N PHE A 30 -16.29 -4.05 4.09
CA PHE A 30 -16.85 -4.52 2.82
C PHE A 30 -18.38 -4.47 2.79
N ILE A 31 -19.05 -4.95 3.86
CA ILE A 31 -20.51 -4.89 3.98
C ILE A 31 -20.98 -3.43 3.97
N TYR A 32 -20.28 -2.54 4.66
CA TYR A 32 -20.58 -1.10 4.64
C TYR A 32 -20.46 -0.52 3.22
N GLY A 33 -19.39 -0.84 2.49
CA GLY A 33 -19.20 -0.42 1.10
C GLY A 33 -20.32 -0.94 0.19
N ALA A 34 -20.67 -2.22 0.31
CA ALA A 34 -21.74 -2.84 -0.47
C ALA A 34 -23.13 -2.26 -0.14
N ALA A 35 -23.43 -1.99 1.12
CA ALA A 35 -24.70 -1.41 1.54
C ALA A 35 -24.85 0.06 1.12
N SER A 36 -23.74 0.80 1.03
CA SER A 36 -23.75 2.22 0.63
C SER A 36 -23.59 2.45 -0.88
N VAL A 37 -23.25 1.44 -1.69
CA VAL A 37 -22.88 1.64 -3.10
C VAL A 37 -23.96 2.33 -3.94
N THR A 38 -25.24 2.07 -3.67
CA THR A 38 -26.37 2.63 -4.43
C THR A 38 -26.73 4.05 -4.02
N SER A 39 -26.33 4.50 -2.83
CA SER A 39 -26.60 5.85 -2.33
C SER A 39 -25.46 6.84 -2.63
N ASN A 40 -24.37 6.39 -3.23
CA ASN A 40 -23.24 7.26 -3.56
C ASN A 40 -23.48 8.07 -4.81
N MET A 41 -23.19 9.37 -4.71
CA MET A 41 -23.45 10.35 -5.76
C MET A 41 -22.74 10.06 -7.09
N PRO A 42 -21.42 9.77 -7.15
CA PRO A 42 -20.77 9.46 -8.43
C PRO A 42 -21.28 8.16 -9.08
N THR A 43 -21.59 7.15 -8.26
CA THR A 43 -22.11 5.86 -8.74
C THR A 43 -23.51 6.04 -9.30
N SER A 44 -24.37 6.82 -8.64
CA SER A 44 -25.72 7.12 -9.11
C SER A 44 -25.73 8.03 -10.35
N GLU A 45 -24.75 8.93 -10.51
CA GLU A 45 -24.56 9.71 -11.74
C GLU A 45 -24.21 8.82 -12.95
N ILE A 46 -23.29 7.86 -12.77
CA ILE A 46 -22.88 6.91 -13.82
C ILE A 46 -24.01 5.95 -14.20
N CYS A 47 -24.70 5.40 -13.19
CA CYS A 47 -25.76 4.42 -13.40
C CYS A 47 -27.13 5.06 -13.76
N GLY A 48 -27.27 6.37 -13.55
CA GLY A 48 -28.51 7.11 -13.75
C GLY A 48 -28.71 7.63 -15.18
N SER A 49 -29.67 8.54 -15.33
CA SER A 49 -30.01 9.18 -16.62
C SER A 49 -28.85 10.01 -17.20
N PHE A 50 -28.00 10.57 -16.33
CA PHE A 50 -26.81 11.30 -16.74
C PHE A 50 -25.81 10.40 -17.48
N GLY A 51 -25.56 9.18 -16.99
CA GLY A 51 -24.71 8.22 -17.71
C GLY A 51 -25.27 7.76 -19.05
N GLN A 52 -26.59 7.75 -19.23
CA GLN A 52 -27.23 7.34 -20.49
C GLN A 52 -27.09 8.41 -21.58
N SER A 53 -26.98 9.69 -21.20
CA SER A 53 -26.81 10.80 -22.15
C SER A 53 -25.37 11.01 -22.60
N ILE A 54 -24.40 10.32 -21.97
CA ILE A 54 -22.97 10.45 -22.28
C ILE A 54 -22.48 9.27 -23.12
N ASP A 55 -22.00 9.60 -24.31
CA ASP A 55 -21.29 8.70 -25.20
C ASP A 55 -19.77 8.81 -24.98
N MET A 56 -19.15 7.68 -24.68
CA MET A 56 -17.71 7.58 -24.42
C MET A 56 -16.96 7.25 -25.70
N CYS A 57 -15.75 7.80 -25.83
CA CYS A 57 -14.89 7.54 -26.98
C CYS A 57 -14.40 6.07 -26.96
N PRO A 58 -14.25 5.43 -28.14
CA PRO A 58 -13.70 4.08 -28.23
C PRO A 58 -12.24 4.06 -27.79
N LEU A 59 -11.84 3.00 -27.09
CA LEU A 59 -10.48 2.79 -26.58
C LEU A 59 -9.54 2.15 -27.62
N CYS A 60 -10.05 1.75 -28.79
CA CYS A 60 -9.26 1.08 -29.83
C CYS A 60 -9.39 1.76 -31.19
N ASP A 61 -8.33 1.67 -32.00
CA ASP A 61 -8.21 2.39 -33.28
C ASP A 61 -9.04 1.80 -34.44
N LYS A 62 -9.56 0.57 -34.28
CA LYS A 62 -10.22 -0.17 -35.37
C LYS A 62 -11.69 -0.44 -35.05
N THR A 63 -12.02 -1.64 -34.60
CA THR A 63 -13.39 -2.14 -34.49
C THR A 63 -13.94 -1.99 -33.07
N CYS A 64 -14.03 -0.76 -32.58
CA CYS A 64 -14.70 -0.45 -31.33
C CYS A 64 -15.86 0.50 -31.60
N SER A 65 -17.05 0.15 -31.12
CA SER A 65 -18.18 1.07 -31.11
C SER A 65 -18.03 2.10 -29.99
N PHE A 66 -18.70 3.23 -30.16
CA PHE A 66 -19.00 4.12 -29.05
C PHE A 66 -19.83 3.36 -28.02
N TRP A 67 -19.59 3.65 -26.74
CA TRP A 67 -20.22 2.95 -25.63
C TRP A 67 -20.79 3.98 -24.65
N LYS A 68 -21.88 3.63 -23.96
CA LYS A 68 -22.53 4.53 -23.00
C LYS A 68 -21.82 4.47 -21.66
N LEU A 69 -21.72 5.61 -20.97
CA LEU A 69 -21.10 5.66 -19.64
C LEU A 69 -21.77 4.71 -18.63
N THR A 70 -23.08 4.48 -18.76
CA THR A 70 -23.84 3.52 -17.95
C THR A 70 -23.36 2.07 -18.07
N GLU A 71 -22.69 1.67 -19.15
CA GLU A 71 -22.13 0.31 -19.27
C GLU A 71 -21.01 0.08 -18.24
N SER A 72 -20.32 1.13 -17.81
CA SER A 72 -19.34 1.08 -16.73
C SER A 72 -19.94 1.13 -15.33
N CYS A 73 -21.28 1.06 -15.18
CA CYS A 73 -21.95 1.10 -13.88
C CYS A 73 -21.46 -0.01 -12.94
N ALA A 74 -21.34 -1.25 -13.42
CA ALA A 74 -20.85 -2.37 -12.59
C ALA A 74 -19.40 -2.12 -12.10
N TYR A 75 -18.55 -1.61 -12.98
CA TYR A 75 -17.17 -1.25 -12.61
C TYR A 75 -17.14 -0.10 -11.59
N ALA A 76 -17.95 0.94 -11.77
CA ALA A 76 -18.05 2.06 -10.84
C ALA A 76 -18.53 1.62 -9.45
N GLN A 77 -19.50 0.71 -9.39
CA GLN A 77 -19.98 0.11 -8.15
C GLN A 77 -18.86 -0.68 -7.44
N ILE A 78 -18.18 -1.56 -8.18
CA ILE A 78 -17.07 -2.36 -7.65
C ILE A 78 -15.95 -1.45 -7.13
N SER A 79 -15.54 -0.45 -7.93
CA SER A 79 -14.49 0.50 -7.52
C SER A 79 -14.88 1.23 -6.25
N TYR A 80 -16.13 1.71 -6.10
CA TYR A 80 -16.56 2.37 -4.87
C TYR A 80 -16.48 1.45 -3.62
N VAL A 81 -16.83 0.17 -3.75
CA VAL A 81 -16.76 -0.78 -2.64
C VAL A 81 -15.31 -0.94 -2.14
N PHE A 82 -14.32 -0.85 -3.02
CA PHE A 82 -12.89 -0.96 -2.67
C PHE A 82 -12.21 0.39 -2.38
N ASP A 83 -12.67 1.49 -2.97
CA ASP A 83 -12.12 2.84 -2.85
C ASP A 83 -13.11 3.79 -2.12
N ASN A 84 -13.38 3.51 -0.86
CA ASN A 84 -14.18 4.38 0.02
C ASN A 84 -13.39 4.80 1.26
N ILE A 85 -13.92 5.75 2.03
CA ILE A 85 -13.22 6.27 3.21
C ILE A 85 -12.97 5.21 4.29
N ALA A 86 -13.82 4.19 4.40
CA ALA A 86 -13.65 3.11 5.37
C ALA A 86 -12.47 2.18 4.97
N THR A 87 -12.19 1.99 3.68
CA THR A 87 -11.02 1.21 3.23
C THR A 87 -9.70 1.93 3.50
N VAL A 88 -9.69 3.27 3.48
CA VAL A 88 -8.53 4.07 3.92
C VAL A 88 -8.25 3.87 5.41
N ILE A 89 -9.27 3.94 6.26
CA ILE A 89 -9.15 3.69 7.71
C ILE A 89 -8.68 2.26 7.96
N PHE A 90 -9.23 1.30 7.22
CA PHE A 90 -8.80 -0.10 7.29
C PHE A 90 -7.32 -0.28 6.89
N ALA A 91 -6.84 0.42 5.86
CA ALA A 91 -5.42 0.37 5.47
C ALA A 91 -4.48 0.88 6.58
N ILE A 92 -4.88 1.93 7.30
CA ILE A 92 -4.13 2.41 8.47
C ILE A 92 -4.13 1.36 9.58
N LEU A 93 -5.29 0.76 9.87
CA LEU A 93 -5.40 -0.33 10.85
C LEU A 93 -4.54 -1.53 10.47
N MET A 94 -4.51 -1.91 9.19
CA MET A 94 -3.66 -3.00 8.69
C MET A 94 -2.16 -2.68 8.83
N SER A 95 -1.78 -1.40 8.68
CA SER A 95 -0.40 -0.97 8.89
C SER A 95 0.01 -1.08 10.36
N ILE A 96 -0.87 -0.67 11.27
CA ILE A 96 -0.67 -0.82 12.73
C ILE A 96 -0.64 -2.30 13.10
N TRP A 97 -1.60 -3.08 12.62
CA TRP A 97 -1.71 -4.51 12.87
C TRP A 97 -0.47 -5.25 12.37
N ALA A 98 0.02 -4.97 11.16
CA ALA A 98 1.20 -5.63 10.61
C ALA A 98 2.43 -5.39 11.51
N ARG A 99 2.59 -4.16 12.02
CA ARG A 99 3.67 -3.89 12.98
C ARG A 99 3.45 -4.50 14.34
N GLY A 100 2.27 -4.35 14.92
CA GLY A 100 1.93 -4.98 16.18
C GLY A 100 2.12 -6.50 16.14
N PHE A 101 1.72 -7.14 15.04
CA PHE A 101 1.90 -8.57 14.83
C PHE A 101 3.37 -8.97 14.77
N VAL A 102 4.20 -8.27 13.99
CA VAL A 102 5.64 -8.59 13.91
C VAL A 102 6.30 -8.48 15.27
N GLU A 103 6.04 -7.40 16.01
CA GLU A 103 6.65 -7.21 17.34
C GLU A 103 6.10 -8.22 18.37
N TRP A 104 4.80 -8.49 18.34
CA TRP A 104 4.19 -9.54 19.17
C TRP A 104 4.77 -10.92 18.86
N TRP A 105 4.95 -11.24 17.58
CA TRP A 105 5.54 -12.51 17.15
C TRP A 105 6.99 -12.63 17.60
N LYS A 106 7.82 -11.58 17.48
CA LYS A 106 9.21 -11.60 17.99
C LYS A 106 9.26 -11.92 19.50
N ARG A 107 8.36 -11.33 20.29
CA ARG A 107 8.27 -11.61 21.72
C ARG A 107 7.86 -13.05 22.00
N GLY A 108 6.83 -13.55 21.30
CA GLY A 108 6.38 -14.94 21.40
C GLY A 108 7.45 -15.94 20.94
N GLN A 109 8.19 -15.61 19.90
CA GLN A 109 9.32 -16.39 19.42
C GLN A 109 10.42 -16.48 20.47
N SER A 110 10.76 -15.37 21.14
CA SER A 110 11.77 -15.33 22.20
C SER A 110 11.37 -16.20 23.40
N GLU A 111 10.09 -16.19 23.78
CA GLU A 111 9.56 -17.06 24.84
C GLU A 111 9.59 -18.55 24.46
N LEU A 112 9.25 -18.88 23.21
CA LEU A 112 9.35 -20.25 22.70
C LEU A 112 10.81 -20.70 22.63
N GLN A 113 11.70 -19.83 22.18
CA GLN A 113 13.12 -20.12 22.07
C GLN A 113 13.73 -20.45 23.43
N TYR A 114 13.37 -19.69 24.47
CA TYR A 114 13.74 -19.97 25.86
C TYR A 114 13.15 -21.30 26.37
N LYS A 115 11.84 -21.53 26.17
CA LYS A 115 11.16 -22.76 26.65
C LYS A 115 11.65 -24.03 25.96
N TRP A 116 12.07 -23.91 24.71
CA TRP A 116 12.56 -25.02 23.89
C TRP A 116 14.09 -25.12 23.89
N ASP A 117 14.78 -24.35 24.73
CA ASP A 117 16.24 -24.35 24.86
C ASP A 117 16.97 -24.23 23.51
N SER A 118 16.46 -23.33 22.66
CA SER A 118 16.94 -23.10 21.30
C SER A 118 17.60 -21.72 21.15
N ILE A 119 17.99 -21.10 22.27
CA ILE A 119 18.68 -19.81 22.30
C ILE A 119 20.09 -19.93 21.68
N ASP A 120 20.69 -21.12 21.70
CA ASP A 120 22.15 -21.30 21.52
C ASP A 120 22.61 -22.27 20.40
N PHE A 121 21.83 -22.49 19.34
CA PHE A 121 22.32 -23.27 18.20
C PHE A 121 23.19 -22.43 17.24
N HIS A 122 24.48 -22.26 17.57
CA HIS A 122 25.64 -22.05 16.68
C HIS A 122 25.44 -21.27 15.35
N GLU A 123 24.85 -20.08 15.36
CA GLU A 123 24.90 -19.18 14.17
C GLU A 123 26.31 -18.57 13.97
N CYS A 124 27.19 -18.66 14.97
CA CYS A 124 28.56 -18.14 14.89
C CYS A 124 29.54 -19.04 14.11
N ASN A 125 29.16 -20.27 13.74
CA ASN A 125 30.04 -21.25 13.07
C ASN A 125 29.43 -21.89 11.82
N GLU A 126 28.32 -21.37 11.28
CA GLU A 126 27.77 -21.93 10.03
C GLU A 126 28.64 -21.49 8.84
N PRO A 127 29.29 -22.42 8.11
CA PRO A 127 30.18 -22.06 7.02
C PRO A 127 29.40 -21.39 5.88
N ILE A 128 30.00 -20.36 5.27
CA ILE A 128 29.39 -19.65 4.15
C ILE A 128 29.09 -20.64 3.03
N ARG A 129 27.89 -20.55 2.45
CA ARG A 129 27.48 -21.42 1.34
C ARG A 129 28.47 -21.24 0.17
N PRO A 130 29.12 -22.30 -0.33
CA PRO A 130 30.24 -22.20 -1.28
C PRO A 130 29.86 -21.58 -2.63
N ASP A 131 28.58 -21.64 -3.03
CA ASP A 131 28.08 -20.97 -4.23
C ASP A 131 28.03 -19.43 -4.10
N PHE A 132 27.89 -18.93 -2.87
CA PHE A 132 27.80 -17.50 -2.57
C PHE A 132 29.17 -16.81 -2.61
N GLU A 133 30.21 -17.50 -2.11
CA GLU A 133 31.61 -17.03 -2.17
C GLU A 133 32.08 -16.76 -3.60
N ARG A 134 31.53 -17.48 -4.57
CA ARG A 134 31.94 -17.40 -5.99
C ARG A 134 31.21 -16.32 -6.78
N GLN A 135 30.06 -15.82 -6.31
CA GLN A 135 29.13 -15.06 -7.15
C GLN A 135 28.88 -13.61 -6.73
N VAL A 136 29.20 -13.20 -5.51
CA VAL A 136 28.73 -11.91 -4.99
C VAL A 136 29.75 -10.78 -5.20
N ARG A 137 29.33 -9.75 -5.95
CA ARG A 137 30.09 -8.51 -6.20
C ARG A 137 29.46 -7.26 -5.54
N SER A 138 28.21 -7.32 -5.06
CA SER A 138 27.50 -6.19 -4.43
C SER A 138 26.25 -6.61 -3.66
N THR A 139 25.94 -5.90 -2.57
CA THR A 139 24.68 -6.04 -1.80
C THR A 139 23.53 -5.31 -2.50
N ARG A 140 22.35 -5.92 -2.60
CA ARG A 140 21.12 -5.26 -3.10
C ARG A 140 20.27 -4.77 -1.93
N LEU A 141 19.80 -3.53 -2.01
CA LEU A 141 18.81 -2.97 -1.08
C LEU A 141 17.40 -3.42 -1.46
N ASN A 142 16.57 -3.75 -0.47
CA ASN A 142 15.17 -4.12 -0.68
C ASN A 142 14.35 -2.88 -1.10
N ARG A 143 13.70 -2.97 -2.26
CA ARG A 143 12.88 -1.90 -2.81
C ARG A 143 11.53 -1.86 -2.10
N ARG A 144 11.22 -0.74 -1.41
CA ARG A 144 9.88 -0.43 -0.87
C ARG A 144 8.92 -0.22 -2.06
N THR A 145 8.26 -1.27 -2.53
CA THR A 145 7.36 -1.19 -3.70
C THR A 145 5.87 -1.01 -3.36
N GLY A 146 5.44 -1.30 -2.12
CA GLY A 146 4.00 -1.35 -1.78
C GLY A 146 3.28 0.00 -1.71
N ALA A 147 3.93 1.05 -1.16
CA ALA A 147 3.27 2.34 -0.92
C ALA A 147 3.01 3.15 -2.21
N ALA A 148 3.89 3.03 -3.21
CA ALA A 148 3.78 3.76 -4.47
C ALA A 148 2.61 3.28 -5.35
N VAL A 149 2.21 2.01 -5.23
CA VAL A 149 1.13 1.42 -6.04
C VAL A 149 -0.24 1.96 -5.62
N ILE A 150 -0.54 1.98 -4.31
CA ILE A 150 -1.83 2.45 -3.77
C ILE A 150 -2.07 3.93 -4.12
N ALA A 151 -1.01 4.75 -4.09
CA ALA A 151 -1.10 6.18 -4.39
C ALA A 151 -1.32 6.49 -5.88
N TRP A 152 -0.82 5.66 -6.80
CA TRP A 152 -0.98 5.89 -8.24
C TRP A 152 -2.26 5.26 -8.82
N THR A 153 -2.78 4.20 -8.20
CA THR A 153 -3.93 3.46 -8.76
C THR A 153 -5.29 3.76 -8.10
N SER A 154 -5.35 4.42 -6.93
CA SER A 154 -6.63 4.64 -6.24
C SER A 154 -7.45 5.81 -6.83
N GLU A 155 -8.74 5.57 -7.07
CA GLU A 155 -9.71 6.59 -7.48
C GLU A 155 -10.21 7.48 -6.33
N PHE A 156 -9.76 7.22 -5.09
CA PHE A 156 -10.06 8.05 -3.93
C PHE A 156 -9.48 9.47 -4.08
N ILE A 157 -8.26 9.57 -4.61
CA ILE A 157 -7.50 10.83 -4.60
C ILE A 157 -8.13 11.90 -5.50
N PRO A 158 -8.57 11.59 -6.73
CA PRO A 158 -9.26 12.59 -7.56
C PRO A 158 -10.59 13.06 -6.97
N LYS A 159 -11.32 12.19 -6.25
CA LYS A 159 -12.58 12.55 -5.55
C LYS A 159 -12.32 13.52 -4.40
N LEU A 160 -11.28 13.27 -3.60
CA LEU A 160 -10.86 14.17 -2.52
C LEU A 160 -10.34 15.51 -3.07
N ALA A 161 -9.53 15.47 -4.13
CA ALA A 161 -9.04 16.68 -4.77
C ALA A 161 -10.18 17.55 -5.31
N TYR A 162 -11.20 16.96 -5.93
CA TYR A 162 -12.39 17.68 -6.37
C TYR A 162 -13.10 18.42 -5.22
N GLN A 163 -13.33 17.73 -4.09
CA GLN A 163 -13.97 18.33 -2.91
C GLN A 163 -13.20 19.54 -2.36
N ILE A 164 -11.87 19.47 -2.36
CA ILE A 164 -10.98 20.53 -1.88
C ILE A 164 -10.91 21.70 -2.88
N ILE A 165 -10.73 21.40 -4.17
CA ILE A 165 -10.50 22.40 -5.23
C ILE A 165 -11.79 23.18 -5.53
N GLU A 166 -12.93 22.49 -5.66
CA GLU A 166 -14.21 23.13 -5.99
C GLU A 166 -14.93 23.68 -4.74
N GLY A 167 -14.43 23.39 -3.53
CA GLY A 167 -14.97 23.94 -2.28
C GLY A 167 -16.40 23.51 -1.94
N LYS A 168 -16.93 22.45 -2.58
CA LYS A 168 -18.31 21.95 -2.39
C LYS A 168 -18.51 21.12 -1.10
N GLY A 169 -17.57 21.18 -0.16
CA GLY A 169 -17.62 20.40 1.08
C GLY A 169 -17.55 18.89 0.80
N THR A 170 -18.51 18.11 1.34
CA THR A 170 -18.59 16.66 1.13
C THR A 170 -19.33 16.24 -0.14
N SER A 171 -19.98 17.18 -0.84
CA SER A 171 -20.79 16.86 -2.01
C SER A 171 -19.91 16.56 -3.23
N LEU A 172 -20.20 15.45 -3.91
CA LEU A 172 -19.56 15.03 -5.16
C LEU A 172 -20.42 15.33 -6.39
N ASP A 173 -21.36 16.26 -6.27
CA ASP A 173 -22.27 16.66 -7.34
C ASP A 173 -21.51 17.17 -8.57
N GLY A 174 -21.75 16.54 -9.71
CA GLY A 174 -21.12 16.88 -10.99
C GLY A 174 -19.67 16.39 -11.12
N TYR A 175 -19.17 15.57 -10.19
CA TYR A 175 -17.82 15.01 -10.24
C TYR A 175 -17.57 14.23 -11.54
N VAL A 176 -18.57 13.46 -11.99
CA VAL A 176 -18.44 12.68 -13.23
C VAL A 176 -18.31 13.60 -14.45
N ASN A 177 -19.05 14.71 -14.51
CA ASN A 177 -18.89 15.68 -15.59
C ASN A 177 -17.53 16.40 -15.54
N TRP A 178 -17.05 16.73 -14.34
CA TRP A 178 -15.78 17.41 -14.12
C TRP A 178 -14.55 16.57 -14.50
N THR A 179 -14.66 15.24 -14.35
CA THR A 179 -13.57 14.30 -14.73
C THR A 179 -13.55 13.92 -16.21
N LEU A 180 -14.54 14.35 -17.00
CA LEU A 180 -14.68 13.96 -18.41
C LEU A 180 -14.40 15.13 -19.35
N SER A 181 -13.35 14.99 -20.16
CA SER A 181 -13.07 15.87 -21.29
C SER A 181 -13.89 15.48 -22.52
N SER A 182 -14.23 16.44 -23.37
CA SER A 182 -14.90 16.20 -24.65
C SER A 182 -13.92 16.15 -25.82
N PHE A 183 -14.24 15.32 -26.79
CA PHE A 183 -13.53 15.19 -28.05
C PHE A 183 -14.54 15.28 -29.22
N PRO A 184 -14.40 16.26 -30.12
CA PRO A 184 -15.29 16.42 -31.28
C PRO A 184 -15.00 15.35 -32.33
N ILE A 185 -16.06 14.76 -32.89
CA ILE A 185 -15.91 13.66 -33.87
C ILE A 185 -15.33 14.13 -35.21
N SER A 186 -15.45 15.43 -35.51
CA SER A 186 -14.82 16.03 -36.69
C SER A 186 -13.31 15.78 -36.75
N ASP A 187 -12.67 15.61 -35.60
CA ASP A 187 -11.23 15.48 -35.51
C ASP A 187 -10.75 14.02 -35.67
N TYR A 188 -11.63 13.04 -35.46
CA TYR A 188 -11.36 11.63 -35.83
C TYR A 188 -11.14 11.47 -37.34
N ASN A 189 -11.85 12.24 -38.17
CA ASN A 189 -11.69 12.17 -39.62
C ASN A 189 -10.33 12.69 -40.10
N LYS A 190 -9.65 13.53 -39.29
CA LYS A 190 -8.34 14.12 -39.62
C LYS A 190 -7.18 13.16 -39.34
N THR A 191 -7.33 12.26 -38.37
CA THR A 191 -6.26 11.34 -37.92
C THR A 191 -6.16 10.06 -38.73
N GLY A 192 -7.11 9.78 -39.64
CA GLY A 192 -7.08 8.60 -40.51
C GLY A 192 -7.36 7.27 -39.80
N THR A 193 -7.71 7.28 -38.51
CA THR A 193 -8.08 6.12 -37.68
C THR A 193 -9.57 5.79 -37.85
N MET A 194 -10.04 5.69 -39.10
CA MET A 194 -11.45 5.51 -39.41
C MET A 194 -11.69 4.09 -39.90
N ASN A 195 -12.21 3.23 -39.02
CA ASN A 195 -12.76 1.93 -39.40
C ASN A 195 -13.88 1.49 -38.44
N GLN A 196 -14.98 2.25 -38.31
CA GLN A 196 -16.38 1.75 -38.21
C GLN A 196 -17.40 2.73 -37.60
N HIS A 197 -18.64 2.57 -38.07
CA HIS A 197 -19.95 2.98 -37.52
C HIS A 197 -19.96 4.14 -36.50
N ILE A 198 -19.69 5.35 -36.97
CA ILE A 198 -20.05 6.57 -36.23
C ILE A 198 -21.59 6.71 -36.30
N PRO A 199 -22.30 6.80 -35.17
CA PRO A 199 -23.73 7.08 -35.17
C PRO A 199 -23.98 8.47 -35.78
N SER A 200 -24.91 8.56 -36.73
CA SER A 200 -25.16 9.77 -37.53
C SER A 200 -25.51 11.03 -36.71
N ASN A 201 -25.95 10.85 -35.46
CA ASN A 201 -26.37 11.92 -34.56
C ASN A 201 -25.33 12.31 -33.51
N LEU A 202 -24.11 11.76 -33.56
CA LEU A 202 -23.09 12.00 -32.55
C LEU A 202 -22.15 13.14 -32.96
N THR A 203 -22.04 14.18 -32.12
CA THR A 203 -21.22 15.38 -32.39
C THR A 203 -19.90 15.39 -31.63
N TYR A 204 -19.91 14.95 -30.37
CA TYR A 204 -18.73 14.77 -29.53
C TYR A 204 -18.84 13.46 -28.74
N CYS A 205 -17.69 12.89 -28.37
CA CYS A 205 -17.59 11.83 -27.38
C CYS A 205 -16.83 12.33 -26.14
N ARG A 206 -17.00 11.67 -24.99
CA ARG A 206 -16.30 12.00 -23.75
C ARG A 206 -15.20 10.96 -23.46
N TYR A 207 -14.12 11.41 -22.83
CA TYR A 207 -13.05 10.55 -22.35
C TYR A 207 -12.51 11.08 -21.03
N ARG A 208 -11.93 10.19 -20.23
CA ARG A 208 -11.44 10.51 -18.89
C ARG A 208 -10.03 11.11 -18.97
N ASP A 209 -9.96 12.42 -18.98
CA ASP A 209 -8.72 13.19 -18.89
C ASP A 209 -9.05 14.64 -18.50
N PHE A 210 -8.04 15.44 -18.18
CA PHE A 210 -8.17 16.88 -17.86
C PHE A 210 -7.54 17.74 -18.97
N ARG A 211 -8.09 17.64 -20.19
CA ARG A 211 -7.60 18.33 -21.38
C ARG A 211 -8.60 19.36 -21.88
N GLU A 212 -8.10 20.36 -22.58
CA GLU A 212 -8.94 21.36 -23.20
C GLU A 212 -9.59 20.80 -24.48
N SER A 213 -10.91 20.94 -24.60
CA SER A 213 -11.69 20.38 -25.72
C SER A 213 -11.71 21.29 -26.95
N THR A 214 -11.36 22.56 -26.81
CA THR A 214 -11.50 23.60 -27.84
C THR A 214 -10.18 24.01 -28.48
N GLY A 215 -9.05 23.62 -27.90
CA GLY A 215 -7.72 23.96 -28.39
C GLY A 215 -7.27 23.06 -29.56
N PRO A 216 -6.42 23.57 -30.48
CA PRO A 216 -5.97 22.81 -31.65
C PRO A 216 -5.10 21.57 -31.29
N ASN A 217 -4.46 21.59 -30.12
CA ASN A 217 -3.52 20.55 -29.69
C ASN A 217 -4.04 19.69 -28.51
N TYR A 218 -5.26 19.92 -28.03
CA TYR A 218 -5.80 19.22 -26.85
C TYR A 218 -4.84 19.21 -25.64
N ASP A 219 -4.29 20.39 -25.33
CA ASP A 219 -3.30 20.57 -24.27
C ASP A 219 -3.91 20.30 -22.88
N TYR A 220 -3.04 20.02 -21.92
CA TYR A 220 -3.44 19.81 -20.53
C TYR A 220 -3.97 21.10 -19.91
N THR A 221 -5.10 21.00 -19.23
CA THR A 221 -5.67 22.13 -18.47
C THR A 221 -4.84 22.41 -17.22
N SER A 222 -4.94 23.62 -16.67
CA SER A 222 -4.37 23.93 -15.34
C SER A 222 -4.85 22.95 -14.25
N LEU A 223 -6.09 22.47 -14.37
CA LEU A 223 -6.69 21.49 -13.47
C LEU A 223 -5.92 20.17 -13.42
N TYR A 224 -5.39 19.70 -14.55
CA TYR A 224 -4.54 18.51 -14.62
C TYR A 224 -3.38 18.59 -13.63
N TRP A 225 -2.65 19.70 -13.63
CA TRP A 225 -1.48 19.90 -12.77
C TRP A 225 -1.86 20.01 -11.29
N HIS A 226 -2.99 20.65 -10.97
CA HIS A 226 -3.49 20.69 -9.59
C HIS A 226 -3.83 19.29 -9.08
N VAL A 227 -4.48 18.46 -9.89
CA VAL A 227 -4.80 17.06 -9.52
C VAL A 227 -3.52 16.22 -9.35
N ILE A 228 -2.53 16.37 -10.23
CA ILE A 228 -1.23 15.68 -10.10
C ILE A 228 -0.49 16.14 -8.85
N ALA A 229 -0.42 17.45 -8.58
CA ALA A 229 0.20 17.98 -7.39
C ALA A 229 -0.49 17.47 -6.10
N ALA A 230 -1.82 17.45 -6.08
CA ALA A 230 -2.60 16.91 -4.98
C ALA A 230 -2.31 15.41 -4.74
N ARG A 231 -2.19 14.60 -5.81
CA ARG A 231 -1.79 13.19 -5.71
C ARG A 231 -0.41 13.01 -5.07
N LEU A 232 0.57 13.80 -5.51
CA LEU A 232 1.93 13.74 -4.95
C LEU A 232 1.98 14.20 -3.49
N ALA A 233 1.29 15.31 -3.16
CA ALA A 233 1.23 15.81 -1.80
C ALA A 233 0.59 14.80 -0.84
N PHE A 234 -0.53 14.19 -1.23
CA PHE A 234 -1.17 13.14 -0.44
C PHE A 234 -0.26 11.93 -0.24
N MET A 235 0.43 11.47 -1.30
CA MET A 235 1.38 10.34 -1.21
C MET A 235 2.46 10.61 -0.17
N ILE A 236 3.05 11.81 -0.19
CA ILE A 236 4.08 12.21 0.77
C ILE A 236 3.51 12.24 2.18
N ILE A 237 2.36 12.89 2.40
CA ILE A 237 1.73 12.98 3.73
C ILE A 237 1.40 11.59 4.27
N PHE A 238 0.76 10.75 3.45
CA PHE A 238 0.36 9.40 3.84
C PHE A 238 1.56 8.52 4.20
N GLU A 239 2.65 8.57 3.43
CA GLU A 239 3.87 7.83 3.76
C GLU A 239 4.47 8.30 5.09
N ASN A 240 4.54 9.61 5.32
CA ASN A 240 5.05 10.17 6.58
C ASN A 240 4.17 9.80 7.77
N VAL A 241 2.84 9.80 7.60
CA VAL A 241 1.89 9.38 8.65
C VAL A 241 2.06 7.90 8.97
N ILE A 242 2.15 7.02 7.98
CA ILE A 242 2.41 5.59 8.21
C ILE A 242 3.74 5.40 8.92
N TYR A 243 4.80 6.06 8.46
CA TYR A 243 6.12 5.96 9.08
C TYR A 243 6.08 6.41 10.55
N LEU A 244 5.43 7.54 10.85
CA LEU A 244 5.23 8.03 12.20
C LEU A 244 4.46 7.02 13.06
N ILE A 245 3.34 6.49 12.57
CA ILE A 245 2.54 5.49 13.29
C ILE A 245 3.36 4.24 13.60
N VAL A 246 4.09 3.72 12.61
CA VAL A 246 4.96 2.55 12.76
C VAL A 246 6.05 2.82 13.81
N TYR A 247 6.66 4.01 13.76
CA TYR A 247 7.66 4.43 14.74
C TYR A 247 7.07 4.52 16.15
N LEU A 248 5.89 5.10 16.32
CA LEU A 248 5.20 5.16 17.62
C LEU A 248 4.87 3.77 18.16
N VAL A 249 4.43 2.83 17.31
CA VAL A 249 4.20 1.43 17.72
C VAL A 249 5.49 0.79 18.23
N GLN A 250 6.62 1.07 17.59
CA GLN A 250 7.94 0.58 18.03
C GLN A 250 8.37 1.18 19.37
N LEU A 251 7.97 2.42 19.68
CA LEU A 251 8.27 3.01 21.00
C LEU A 251 7.46 2.37 22.13
N ILE A 252 6.25 1.89 21.84
CA ILE A 252 5.35 1.32 22.84
C ILE A 252 5.71 -0.13 23.18
N ILE A 253 6.19 -0.91 22.20
CA ILE A 253 6.43 -2.35 22.36
C ILE A 253 7.93 -2.61 22.53
N PRO A 254 8.42 -3.01 23.72
CA PRO A 254 9.81 -3.40 23.90
C PRO A 254 10.12 -4.70 23.16
N ASP A 255 11.33 -4.78 22.57
CA ASP A 255 11.76 -5.89 21.72
C ASP A 255 11.80 -7.26 22.44
N VAL A 256 11.98 -7.27 23.77
CA VAL A 256 12.12 -8.50 24.58
C VAL A 256 11.08 -8.52 25.70
N SER A 257 10.49 -9.70 25.96
CA SER A 257 9.57 -9.92 27.08
C SER A 257 10.34 -9.89 28.41
N SER A 258 9.87 -9.11 29.40
CA SER A 258 10.54 -8.99 30.71
C SER A 258 10.70 -10.33 31.41
N GLN A 259 9.75 -11.26 31.23
CA GLN A 259 9.82 -12.61 31.82
C GLN A 259 10.97 -13.45 31.26
N VAL A 260 11.26 -13.33 29.96
CA VAL A 260 12.40 -14.03 29.33
C VAL A 260 13.70 -13.42 29.82
N GLN A 261 13.75 -12.10 29.94
CA GLN A 261 14.93 -11.40 30.42
C GLN A 261 15.28 -11.81 31.86
N GLU A 262 14.29 -11.82 32.76
CA GLU A 262 14.48 -12.32 34.13
C GLU A 262 14.91 -13.80 34.16
N GLY A 263 14.41 -14.62 33.25
CA GLY A 263 14.79 -16.03 33.13
C GLY A 263 16.25 -16.22 32.75
N ILE A 264 16.69 -15.51 31.71
CA ILE A 264 18.09 -15.49 31.26
C ILE A 264 19.02 -14.97 32.35
N ASP A 265 18.63 -13.88 33.03
CA ASP A 265 19.43 -13.29 34.12
C ASP A 265 19.61 -14.25 35.30
N ARG A 266 18.57 -15.03 35.66
CA ARG A 266 18.65 -16.06 36.70
C ARG A 266 19.53 -17.23 36.31
N GLN A 267 19.46 -17.69 35.07
CA GLN A 267 20.33 -18.76 34.57
C GLN A 267 21.80 -18.31 34.59
N ARG A 268 22.09 -17.09 34.14
CA ARG A 268 23.44 -16.50 34.23
C ARG A 268 23.96 -16.44 35.68
N TYR A 269 23.10 -16.11 36.63
CA TYR A 269 23.49 -16.08 38.06
C TYR A 269 23.69 -17.47 38.68
N SER A 270 23.06 -18.50 38.14
CA SER A 270 23.07 -19.85 38.73
C SER A 270 24.16 -20.74 38.15
N ASP A 271 24.76 -20.37 37.01
CA ASP A 271 25.84 -21.10 36.37
C ASP A 271 27.22 -20.65 36.90
N PRO A 272 27.93 -21.49 37.67
CA PRO A 272 29.24 -21.15 38.23
C PRO A 272 30.31 -20.90 37.15
N SER A 273 30.11 -21.39 35.92
CA SER A 273 31.06 -21.19 34.82
C SER A 273 31.13 -19.74 34.31
N HIS A 274 30.11 -18.93 34.60
CA HIS A 274 30.07 -17.51 34.22
C HIS A 274 30.60 -16.57 35.32
N GLN A 275 30.74 -17.01 36.56
CA GLN A 275 31.18 -16.18 37.69
C GLN A 275 32.63 -15.66 37.53
N ASP A 276 33.46 -16.36 36.75
CA ASP A 276 34.85 -15.98 36.44
C ASP A 276 35.00 -15.19 35.13
N SER A 277 33.91 -14.90 34.42
CA SER A 277 33.94 -14.07 33.22
C SER A 277 33.95 -12.59 33.64
N PRO A 278 35.04 -11.83 33.43
CA PRO A 278 35.00 -10.39 33.65
C PRO A 278 33.92 -9.82 32.73
N LEU A 279 33.01 -9.02 33.31
CA LEU A 279 32.02 -8.16 32.64
C LEU A 279 32.33 -8.06 31.14
N GLU A 280 31.57 -8.78 30.30
CA GLU A 280 31.88 -8.97 28.88
C GLU A 280 32.39 -7.66 28.28
N THR A 281 33.69 -7.59 28.03
CA THR A 281 34.24 -6.60 27.12
C THR A 281 33.43 -6.69 25.84
N PRO A 282 33.02 -5.57 25.22
CA PRO A 282 32.04 -5.55 24.15
C PRO A 282 32.40 -6.62 23.13
N SER A 283 31.43 -7.49 22.84
CA SER A 283 31.64 -8.70 22.06
C SER A 283 32.40 -8.35 20.78
N ALA A 284 33.17 -9.29 20.23
CA ALA A 284 33.85 -9.07 18.95
C ALA A 284 32.85 -8.60 17.85
N VAL A 285 31.58 -8.97 17.99
CA VAL A 285 30.44 -8.52 17.17
C VAL A 285 30.11 -7.06 17.43
N GLU A 286 30.07 -6.61 18.68
CA GLU A 286 29.80 -5.21 19.03
C GLU A 286 30.95 -4.29 18.59
N LYS A 287 32.21 -4.73 18.74
CA LYS A 287 33.38 -4.06 18.15
C LYS A 287 33.34 -4.07 16.62
N ALA A 288 32.89 -5.15 15.98
CA ALA A 288 32.72 -5.22 14.53
C ALA A 288 31.58 -4.29 14.06
N ILE A 289 30.47 -4.19 14.79
CA ILE A 289 29.36 -3.27 14.51
C ILE A 289 29.81 -1.82 14.70
N GLN A 290 30.59 -1.51 15.74
CA GLN A 290 31.16 -0.18 15.97
C GLN A 290 32.11 0.22 14.84
N ASN A 291 32.98 -0.71 14.42
CA ASN A 291 33.92 -0.53 13.32
C ASN A 291 33.21 -0.40 11.96
N LEU A 292 32.09 -1.10 11.76
CA LEU A 292 31.26 -0.96 10.55
C LEU A 292 30.48 0.36 10.55
N LYS A 293 30.01 0.84 11.71
CA LYS A 293 29.37 2.16 11.85
C LYS A 293 30.35 3.29 11.54
N THR A 294 31.56 3.26 12.09
CA THR A 294 32.62 4.26 11.79
C THR A 294 33.10 4.21 10.34
N LYS A 295 33.13 3.02 9.72
CA LYS A 295 33.45 2.89 8.28
C LYS A 295 32.33 3.43 7.39
N ARG A 296 31.08 3.39 7.84
CA ARG A 296 29.91 3.96 7.12
C ARG A 296 29.96 5.50 7.13
N GLU A 297 30.28 6.10 8.27
CA GLU A 297 30.40 7.56 8.43
C GLU A 297 31.57 8.18 7.65
N THR A 298 32.60 7.39 7.34
CA THR A 298 33.75 7.81 6.50
C THR A 298 33.53 7.62 5.00
N THR A 299 32.47 6.91 4.60
CA THR A 299 32.12 6.69 3.18
C THR A 299 31.00 7.64 2.72
N GLU A 300 30.34 8.36 3.64
CA GLU A 300 29.28 9.35 3.37
C GLU A 300 29.76 10.82 3.46
N LYS A 301 31.08 11.07 3.55
CA LYS A 301 31.71 12.38 3.32
C LYS A 301 32.47 12.37 2.00
#